data_AF-A0A1E4SMB0-F1
#
_entry.id   AF-A0A1E4SMB0-F1
#
_cell.length_a   1.000
_cell.length_b   1.000
_cell.length_c   1.000
_cell.angle_alpha   90.00
_cell.angle_beta   90.00
_cell.angle_gamma   90.00
#
_symmetry.space_group_name_H-M   'P 1'
#
loop_
_entity.id
_entity.type
_entity.pdbx_description
1 polymer ?
#
loop_
_entity_poly.entity_id
_entity_poly.type
_entity_poly.pdbx_seq_one_letter_code
_entity_poly.pdbx_strand_id
1 'polypeptide(L)'
;MGYFDSIERFLGRLRRRGFFLYTAFIVASTAYLMYSVSNLPPVPPPPKRVKDKKRKSRKNSQAGQEERHKTRQSSLDAIQAEQAPPAQSGHPVDTWTKRELYRYLTNENVYPEINEDLEVVRRKATEVYERKRQQADELKAQANAQGEQATLAREAAVAAEREASLAQAAFAASFGAPGESLG
;
A
#
# COMPACT_ATOMS: atom_id res chain seq x y z
N MET A 1 -53.34 0.78 -12.79
CA MET A 1 -52.85 -0.62 -12.89
C MET A 1 -52.00 -0.73 -14.14
N GLY A 2 -50.73 -1.12 -14.19
CA GLY A 2 -49.75 -1.49 -13.17
C GLY A 2 -48.35 -1.44 -13.80
N TYR A 3 -47.64 -0.32 -13.65
CA TYR A 3 -46.24 -0.17 -14.10
C TYR A 3 -45.23 -0.87 -13.17
N PHE A 4 -45.64 -1.14 -11.93
CA PHE A 4 -44.83 -1.85 -10.94
C PHE A 4 -44.55 -3.31 -11.32
N ASP A 5 -45.49 -4.00 -11.97
CA ASP A 5 -45.35 -5.42 -12.34
C ASP A 5 -44.26 -5.63 -13.42
N SER A 6 -44.09 -4.67 -14.34
CA SER A 6 -43.06 -4.73 -15.38
C SER A 6 -41.65 -4.59 -14.82
N ILE A 7 -41.47 -3.72 -13.81
CA ILE A 7 -40.16 -3.44 -13.19
C ILE A 7 -39.74 -4.62 -12.31
N GLU A 8 -40.66 -5.22 -11.55
CA GLU A 8 -40.37 -6.39 -10.72
C GLU A 8 -39.98 -7.63 -11.55
N ARG A 9 -40.67 -7.87 -12.67
CA ARG A 9 -40.28 -8.93 -13.62
C ARG A 9 -38.90 -8.68 -14.25
N PHE A 10 -38.54 -7.41 -14.43
CA PHE A 10 -37.22 -7.03 -14.95
C PHE A 10 -36.11 -7.27 -13.91
N LEU A 11 -36.34 -6.87 -12.65
CA LEU A 11 -35.41 -7.10 -11.54
C LEU A 11 -35.16 -8.59 -11.28
N GLY A 12 -36.20 -9.43 -11.37
CA GLY A 12 -36.08 -10.89 -11.24
C GLY A 12 -35.17 -11.51 -12.32
N ARG A 13 -35.21 -10.98 -13.55
CA ARG A 13 -34.30 -11.38 -14.64
C ARG A 13 -32.90 -10.78 -14.48
N LEU A 14 -32.79 -9.56 -13.96
CA LEU A 14 -31.53 -8.86 -13.72
C LEU A 14 -30.69 -9.59 -12.67
N ARG A 15 -31.32 -10.14 -11.62
CA ARG A 15 -30.63 -10.89 -10.55
C ARG A 15 -29.93 -12.15 -11.05
N ARG A 16 -30.47 -12.84 -12.05
CA ARG A 16 -29.81 -14.02 -12.67
C ARG A 16 -28.71 -13.66 -13.67
N ARG A 17 -28.70 -12.43 -14.19
CA ARG A 17 -27.74 -11.94 -15.19
C ARG A 17 -26.84 -10.83 -14.66
N GLY A 18 -26.73 -10.67 -13.34
CA GLY A 18 -25.97 -9.58 -12.71
C GLY A 18 -24.55 -9.46 -13.25
N PHE A 19 -23.91 -10.59 -13.55
CA PHE A 19 -22.60 -10.63 -14.21
C PHE A 19 -22.55 -9.85 -15.53
N PHE A 20 -23.57 -9.99 -16.40
CA PHE A 20 -23.64 -9.26 -17.67
C PHE A 20 -23.90 -7.76 -17.50
N LEU A 21 -24.56 -7.35 -16.40
CA LEU A 21 -24.79 -5.94 -16.12
C LEU A 21 -23.50 -5.24 -15.71
N TYR A 22 -22.72 -5.87 -14.82
CA TYR A 22 -21.42 -5.33 -14.40
C TYR A 22 -20.44 -5.26 -15.57
N THR A 23 -20.38 -6.31 -16.41
CA THR A 23 -19.50 -6.28 -17.59
C THR A 23 -19.94 -5.21 -18.59
N ALA A 24 -21.23 -5.06 -18.86
CA ALA A 24 -21.74 -3.99 -19.72
C ALA A 24 -21.43 -2.59 -19.16
N PHE A 25 -21.57 -2.40 -17.85
CA PHE A 25 -21.27 -1.12 -17.19
C PHE A 25 -19.77 -0.78 -17.27
N ILE A 26 -18.89 -1.74 -17.00
CA ILE A 26 -17.44 -1.56 -17.09
C ILE A 26 -17.02 -1.25 -18.53
N VAL A 27 -17.55 -1.98 -19.52
CA VAL A 27 -17.24 -1.74 -20.94
C VAL A 27 -17.72 -0.35 -21.37
N ALA A 28 -18.94 0.04 -21.00
CA ALA A 28 -19.46 1.38 -21.30
C ALA A 28 -18.62 2.50 -20.66
N SER A 29 -18.21 2.32 -19.39
CA SER A 29 -17.35 3.26 -18.68
C SER A 29 -15.96 3.38 -19.35
N THR A 30 -15.37 2.25 -19.73
CA THR A 30 -14.06 2.21 -20.40
C THR A 30 -14.11 2.85 -21.80
N ALA A 31 -15.16 2.58 -22.56
CA ALA A 31 -15.39 3.21 -23.87
C ALA A 31 -15.60 4.72 -23.76
N TYR A 32 -16.31 5.18 -22.72
CA TYR A 32 -16.50 6.61 -22.45
C TYR A 32 -15.16 7.32 -22.14
N LEU A 33 -14.29 6.70 -21.35
CA LEU A 33 -12.95 7.23 -21.09
C LEU A 33 -12.14 7.35 -22.39
N MET A 34 -12.12 6.31 -23.22
CA MET A 34 -11.44 6.36 -24.52
C MET A 34 -12.01 7.45 -25.44
N TYR A 35 -13.33 7.61 -25.47
CA TYR A 35 -13.99 8.67 -26.21
C TYR A 35 -13.60 10.07 -25.70
N SER A 36 -13.54 10.25 -24.38
CA SER A 36 -13.12 11.52 -23.76
C SER A 36 -11.67 11.88 -24.08
N VAL A 37 -10.77 10.89 -24.12
CA VAL A 37 -9.34 11.08 -24.46
C VAL A 37 -9.15 11.41 -25.94
N SER A 38 -9.97 10.82 -26.81
CA SER A 38 -9.87 11.02 -28.27
C SER A 38 -10.44 12.36 -28.73
N ASN A 39 -11.37 12.93 -27.97
CA ASN A 39 -12.01 14.22 -28.28
C ASN A 39 -11.36 15.43 -27.58
N LEU A 40 -10.17 15.29 -27.00
CA LEU A 40 -9.48 16.48 -26.51
C LEU A 40 -9.15 17.42 -27.68
N PRO A 41 -9.37 18.73 -27.52
CA PRO A 41 -8.96 19.69 -28.53
C PRO A 41 -7.45 19.53 -28.77
N PRO A 42 -6.99 19.56 -30.04
CA PRO A 42 -5.58 19.40 -30.36
C PRO A 42 -4.78 20.45 -29.59
N VAL A 43 -3.90 19.98 -28.69
CA VAL A 43 -3.01 20.84 -27.92
C VAL A 43 -2.23 21.71 -28.92
N PRO A 44 -2.25 23.04 -28.77
CA PRO A 44 -1.58 23.91 -29.72
C PRO A 44 -0.10 23.52 -29.81
N PRO A 45 0.48 23.47 -31.03
CA PRO A 45 1.86 23.06 -31.19
C PRO A 45 2.78 23.96 -30.34
N PRO A 46 3.79 23.40 -29.66
CA PRO A 46 4.71 24.20 -28.86
C PRO A 46 5.33 25.28 -29.75
N PRO A 47 5.47 26.52 -29.25
CA PRO A 47 5.99 27.62 -30.04
C PRO A 47 7.35 27.24 -30.61
N LYS A 48 7.48 27.29 -31.94
CA LYS A 48 8.74 27.06 -32.65
C LYS A 48 9.75 28.08 -32.12
N ARG A 49 10.76 27.60 -31.37
CA ARG A 49 11.88 28.43 -30.89
C ARG A 49 12.56 29.07 -32.10
N VAL A 50 12.40 30.38 -32.24
CA VAL A 50 13.06 31.17 -33.28
C VAL A 50 14.56 31.12 -33.02
N LYS A 51 15.31 30.67 -34.01
CA LYS A 51 16.75 30.41 -33.92
C LYS A 51 17.49 31.73 -34.13
N ASP A 52 17.71 32.49 -33.06
CA ASP A 52 18.49 33.71 -33.11
C ASP A 52 19.97 33.41 -33.43
N LYS A 53 20.37 33.79 -34.65
CA LYS A 53 21.78 33.86 -35.06
C LYS A 53 22.44 35.04 -34.34
N LYS A 54 23.15 34.79 -33.23
CA LYS A 54 24.19 35.72 -32.76
C LYS A 54 25.49 35.00 -32.44
N ARG A 55 26.30 34.91 -33.49
CA ARG A 55 27.76 35.10 -33.55
C ARG A 55 28.37 35.61 -32.22
N LYS A 56 29.29 34.84 -31.62
CA LYS A 56 30.73 35.19 -31.45
C LYS A 56 31.43 34.30 -30.39
N SER A 57 32.58 33.77 -30.80
CA SER A 57 33.75 33.34 -30.00
C SER A 57 33.62 32.06 -29.17
N ARG A 58 34.05 30.90 -29.68
CA ARG A 58 35.44 30.34 -29.69
C ARG A 58 35.83 29.65 -28.37
N LYS A 59 36.07 28.33 -28.49
CA LYS A 59 37.05 27.45 -27.79
C LYS A 59 36.96 27.40 -26.26
N ASN A 60 36.98 26.28 -25.56
CA ASN A 60 37.04 24.84 -25.81
C ASN A 60 36.79 24.24 -24.40
N SER A 61 35.80 23.38 -24.18
CA SER A 61 35.98 21.92 -23.94
C SER A 61 37.20 21.62 -23.05
N GLN A 62 37.13 20.92 -21.91
CA GLN A 62 36.28 19.80 -21.52
C GLN A 62 36.67 19.38 -20.07
N ALA A 63 35.74 18.74 -19.33
CA ALA A 63 35.92 17.87 -18.14
C ALA A 63 35.49 18.40 -16.75
N GLY A 64 34.57 17.65 -16.12
CA GLY A 64 34.11 17.72 -14.72
C GLY A 64 32.89 18.63 -14.50
N GLN A 65 31.63 18.19 -14.62
CA GLN A 65 30.85 17.45 -13.61
C GLN A 65 31.02 17.94 -12.16
N GLU A 66 29.86 18.26 -11.56
CA GLU A 66 29.56 18.54 -10.15
C GLU A 66 29.90 19.92 -9.58
N GLU A 67 28.95 20.40 -8.77
CA GLU A 67 28.97 21.61 -7.94
C GLU A 67 28.85 22.98 -8.61
N ARG A 68 27.63 23.55 -8.57
CA ARG A 68 27.33 24.83 -7.89
C ARG A 68 25.89 25.28 -8.16
N HIS A 69 24.95 24.47 -7.69
CA HIS A 69 23.58 24.87 -7.32
C HIS A 69 23.60 25.63 -5.99
N LYS A 70 24.33 26.76 -5.92
CA LYS A 70 24.26 27.73 -4.83
C LYS A 70 23.91 29.06 -5.48
N THR A 71 22.95 29.81 -4.93
CA THR A 71 22.56 31.21 -5.26
C THR A 71 21.13 31.43 -5.81
N ARG A 72 20.24 30.43 -5.87
CA ARG A 72 18.79 30.69 -6.14
C ARG A 72 17.79 30.04 -5.19
N GLN A 73 18.28 29.56 -4.04
CA GLN A 73 17.48 28.84 -3.05
C GLN A 73 17.30 29.61 -1.71
N SER A 74 17.80 30.85 -1.62
CA SER A 74 17.88 31.60 -0.35
C SER A 74 16.76 32.61 -0.11
N SER A 75 15.85 32.84 -1.07
CA SER A 75 14.78 33.85 -0.92
C SER A 75 13.38 33.25 -0.73
N LEU A 76 13.25 31.92 -0.64
CA LEU A 76 11.98 31.24 -0.31
C LEU A 76 11.98 30.61 1.09
N ASP A 77 13.15 30.46 1.73
CA ASP A 77 13.27 29.93 3.10
C ASP A 77 13.08 31.00 4.19
N ALA A 78 13.20 32.30 3.86
CA ALA A 78 13.10 33.38 4.84
C ALA A 78 11.66 33.76 5.24
N ILE A 79 10.63 33.21 4.58
CA ILE A 79 9.21 33.45 4.91
C ILE A 79 8.58 32.21 5.60
N GLN A 80 9.30 31.09 5.70
CA GLN A 80 8.80 29.83 6.30
C GLN A 80 9.35 29.51 7.69
N ALA A 81 10.14 30.40 8.29
CA ALA A 81 10.71 30.21 9.62
C ALA A 81 9.85 30.76 10.77
N GLU A 82 8.76 31.48 10.49
CA GLU A 82 7.96 32.17 11.50
C GLU A 82 6.54 31.61 11.61
N GLN A 83 6.41 30.28 11.79
CA GLN A 83 5.19 29.66 12.30
C GLN A 83 5.47 28.21 12.73
N ALA A 84 6.32 28.06 13.75
CA ALA A 84 6.28 26.87 14.59
C ALA A 84 5.04 26.99 15.49
N PRO A 85 4.00 26.13 15.34
CA PRO A 85 2.91 26.12 16.30
C PRO A 85 3.40 25.64 17.67
N PRO A 86 2.77 26.10 18.77
CA PRO A 86 3.20 25.80 20.13
C PRO A 86 3.11 24.31 20.41
N ALA A 87 4.10 23.80 21.15
CA ALA A 87 4.18 22.43 21.61
C ALA A 87 2.97 22.05 22.46
N GLN A 88 2.04 21.24 21.91
CA GLN A 88 1.07 20.45 22.67
C GLN A 88 0.84 19.12 21.94
N SER A 89 0.84 18.04 22.70
CA SER A 89 0.87 16.60 22.36
C SER A 89 2.14 16.06 21.69
N GLY A 90 2.82 15.13 22.39
CA GLY A 90 4.02 14.42 21.92
C GLY A 90 3.76 13.38 20.81
N HIS A 91 2.72 13.58 20.00
CA HIS A 91 2.40 12.68 18.90
C HIS A 91 3.26 13.02 17.67
N PRO A 92 3.85 12.04 16.98
CA PRO A 92 4.77 12.30 15.86
C PRO A 92 4.11 13.13 14.73
N VAL A 93 2.81 12.97 14.54
CA VAL A 93 2.03 13.69 13.50
C VAL A 93 1.94 15.20 13.78
N ASP A 94 2.02 15.64 15.04
CA ASP A 94 1.88 17.06 15.39
C ASP A 94 3.09 17.89 14.97
N THR A 95 4.25 17.24 14.85
CA THR A 95 5.49 17.86 14.35
C THR A 95 5.53 18.01 12.84
N TRP A 96 4.59 17.38 12.12
CA TRP A 96 4.60 17.38 10.66
C TRP A 96 4.13 18.71 10.09
N THR A 97 4.80 19.11 9.02
CA THR A 97 4.37 20.23 8.19
C THR A 97 3.09 19.90 7.44
N LYS A 98 2.33 20.92 7.03
CA LYS A 98 1.12 20.74 6.19
C LYS A 98 1.40 19.81 5.01
N ARG A 99 2.50 20.05 4.28
CA ARG A 99 2.85 19.26 3.10
C ARG A 99 3.07 17.77 3.42
N GLU A 100 3.70 17.47 4.56
CA GLU A 100 3.94 16.09 5.00
C GLU A 100 2.64 15.39 5.40
N LEU A 101 1.75 16.09 6.10
CA LEU A 101 0.41 15.62 6.44
C LEU A 101 -0.39 15.19 5.20
N TYR A 102 -0.50 16.08 4.20
CA TYR A 102 -1.22 15.76 2.97
C TYR A 102 -0.52 14.65 2.19
N ARG A 103 0.82 14.63 2.14
CA ARG A 103 1.58 13.56 1.47
C ARG A 103 1.35 12.21 2.14
N TYR A 104 1.35 12.17 3.47
CA TYR A 104 1.09 10.96 4.25
C TYR A 104 -0.32 10.45 3.99
N LEU A 105 -1.33 11.30 4.12
CA LEU A 105 -2.73 10.95 3.85
C LEU A 105 -2.94 10.47 2.41
N THR A 106 -2.32 11.14 1.44
CA THR A 106 -2.36 10.71 0.02
C THR A 106 -1.79 9.31 -0.17
N ASN A 107 -0.66 8.98 0.48
CA ASN A 107 -0.07 7.65 0.40
C ASN A 107 -0.98 6.57 1.02
N GLU A 108 -1.74 6.94 2.05
CA GLU A 108 -2.72 6.06 2.71
C GLU A 108 -4.11 6.09 2.02
N ASN A 109 -4.21 6.68 0.82
CA ASN A 109 -5.44 6.84 0.04
C ASN A 109 -6.56 7.61 0.76
N VAL A 110 -6.20 8.48 1.69
CA VAL A 110 -7.12 9.40 2.37
C VAL A 110 -6.94 10.79 1.75
N TYR A 111 -8.03 11.34 1.20
CA TYR A 111 -8.02 12.64 0.54
C TYR A 111 -8.86 13.63 1.34
N PRO A 112 -8.24 14.53 2.12
CA PRO A 112 -8.94 15.62 2.77
C PRO A 112 -9.53 16.58 1.75
N GLU A 113 -10.62 17.25 2.12
CA GLU A 113 -11.20 18.28 1.26
C GLU A 113 -10.27 19.51 1.18
N ILE A 114 -10.33 20.23 0.06
CA ILE A 114 -9.46 21.39 -0.20
C ILE A 114 -9.65 22.50 0.86
N ASN A 115 -10.85 22.60 1.40
CA ASN A 115 -11.25 23.62 2.37
C ASN A 115 -11.27 23.10 3.82
N GLU A 116 -10.78 21.88 4.05
CA GLU A 116 -10.78 21.28 5.38
C GLU A 116 -9.70 21.92 6.26
N ASP A 117 -10.05 22.18 7.52
CA ASP A 117 -9.15 22.85 8.45
C ASP A 117 -7.95 21.95 8.81
N LEU A 118 -6.79 22.57 9.04
CA LEU A 118 -5.53 21.88 9.33
C LEU A 118 -5.62 20.99 10.57
N GLU A 119 -6.39 21.40 11.58
CA GLU A 119 -6.61 20.62 12.78
C GLU A 119 -7.38 19.33 12.50
N VAL A 120 -8.38 19.40 11.62
CA VAL A 120 -9.17 18.23 11.19
C VAL A 120 -8.30 17.27 10.39
N VAL A 121 -7.48 17.81 9.48
CA VAL A 121 -6.50 17.02 8.70
C VAL A 121 -5.50 16.32 9.62
N ARG A 122 -5.02 17.02 10.65
CA ARG A 122 -4.14 16.44 11.68
C ARG A 122 -4.81 15.31 12.44
N ARG A 123 -6.04 15.51 12.91
CA ARG A 123 -6.81 14.47 13.59
C ARG A 123 -6.97 13.22 12.72
N LYS A 124 -7.29 13.40 11.42
CA LYS A 124 -7.39 12.28 10.46
C LYS A 124 -6.05 11.56 10.30
N ALA A 125 -4.96 12.29 10.17
CA ALA A 125 -3.63 11.69 10.05
C ALA A 125 -3.21 10.92 11.31
N THR A 126 -3.53 11.44 12.49
CA THR A 126 -3.33 10.76 13.77
C THR A 126 -4.11 9.45 13.83
N GLU A 127 -5.39 9.45 13.45
CA GLU A 127 -6.21 8.23 13.45
C GLU A 127 -5.65 7.16 12.49
N VAL A 128 -5.26 7.56 11.29
CA VAL A 128 -4.65 6.65 10.29
C VAL A 128 -3.32 6.09 10.81
N TYR A 129 -2.51 6.93 11.44
CA TYR A 129 -1.22 6.54 12.00
C TYR A 129 -1.37 5.52 13.13
N GLU A 130 -2.28 5.75 14.08
CA GLU A 130 -2.55 4.84 15.19
C GLU A 130 -3.10 3.51 14.71
N ARG A 131 -4.04 3.52 13.76
CA ARG A 131 -4.61 2.30 13.16
C ARG A 131 -3.52 1.45 12.51
N LYS A 132 -2.61 2.06 11.76
CA LYS A 132 -1.51 1.35 11.10
C LYS A 132 -0.51 0.77 12.11
N ARG A 133 -0.24 1.51 13.18
CA ARG A 133 0.62 1.04 14.27
C ARG A 133 0.03 -0.20 14.95
N GLN A 134 -1.26 -0.17 15.27
CA GLN A 134 -1.97 -1.32 15.85
C GLN A 134 -1.91 -2.54 14.93
N GLN A 135 -2.18 -2.37 13.63
CA GLN A 135 -2.07 -3.46 12.65
C GLN A 135 -0.65 -4.04 12.57
N ALA A 136 0.37 -3.18 12.62
CA ALA A 136 1.76 -3.64 12.60
C ALA A 136 2.12 -4.42 13.87
N ASP A 137 1.64 -4.00 15.03
CA ASP A 137 1.87 -4.67 16.31
C ASP A 137 1.10 -6.00 16.39
N GLU A 138 -0.13 -6.06 15.87
CA GLU A 138 -0.90 -7.30 15.74
C GLU A 138 -0.23 -8.30 14.80
N LEU A 139 0.27 -7.86 13.65
CA LEU A 139 0.98 -8.73 12.70
C LEU A 139 2.26 -9.31 13.33
N LYS A 140 3.00 -8.50 14.11
CA LYS A 140 4.17 -8.98 14.86
C LYS A 140 3.78 -9.97 15.95
N ALA A 141 2.68 -9.72 16.67
CA ALA A 141 2.18 -10.63 17.69
C ALA A 141 1.74 -11.97 17.09
N GLN A 142 1.05 -11.95 15.94
CA GLN A 142 0.68 -13.16 15.21
C GLN A 142 1.89 -13.93 14.71
N ALA A 143 2.91 -13.25 14.18
CA ALA A 143 4.15 -13.88 13.74
C ALA A 143 4.89 -14.56 14.90
N ASN A 144 4.95 -13.92 16.07
CA ASN A 144 5.54 -14.52 17.27
C ASN A 144 4.73 -15.73 17.77
N ALA A 145 3.40 -15.61 17.83
CA ALA A 145 2.53 -16.71 18.23
C ALA A 145 2.62 -17.92 17.29
N GLN A 146 2.74 -17.69 15.97
CA GLN A 146 2.96 -18.75 15.00
C GLN A 146 4.33 -19.41 15.17
N GLY A 147 5.37 -18.63 15.48
CA GLY A 147 6.69 -19.15 15.82
C GLY A 147 6.64 -20.09 17.02
N GLU A 148 5.97 -19.68 18.10
CA GLU A 148 5.80 -20.49 19.30
C GLU A 148 4.98 -21.76 19.02
N GLN A 149 3.87 -21.67 18.29
CA GLN A 149 3.09 -22.85 17.90
C GLN A 149 3.88 -23.81 17.01
N ALA A 150 4.71 -23.31 16.11
CA ALA A 150 5.59 -24.14 15.28
C ALA A 150 6.65 -24.87 16.13
N THR A 151 7.18 -24.23 17.18
CA THR A 151 8.12 -24.89 18.09
C THR A 151 7.45 -25.98 18.92
N LEU A 152 6.25 -25.73 19.46
CA LEU A 152 5.48 -26.72 20.22
C LEU A 152 5.05 -27.90 19.34
N ALA A 153 4.62 -27.65 18.10
CA ALA A 153 4.25 -28.70 17.16
C ALA A 153 5.45 -29.58 16.80
N ARG A 154 6.65 -28.99 16.65
CA ARG A 154 7.88 -29.74 16.37
C ARG A 154 8.30 -30.60 17.58
N GLU A 155 8.19 -30.07 18.79
CA GLU A 155 8.48 -30.83 20.01
C GLU A 155 7.49 -32.00 20.21
N ALA A 156 6.20 -31.76 19.98
CA ALA A 156 5.16 -32.80 20.03
C ALA A 156 5.39 -33.90 18.97
N ALA A 157 5.79 -33.53 17.75
CA ALA A 157 6.12 -34.50 16.71
C ALA A 157 7.32 -35.39 17.10
N VAL A 158 8.37 -34.81 17.68
CA VAL A 158 9.54 -35.57 18.16
C VAL A 158 9.16 -36.49 19.33
N ALA A 159 8.29 -36.03 20.24
CA ALA A 159 7.78 -36.87 21.33
C ALA A 159 6.97 -38.06 20.79
N ALA A 160 6.10 -37.82 19.80
CA ALA A 160 5.32 -38.88 19.15
C ALA A 160 6.20 -39.91 18.43
N GLU A 161 7.27 -39.47 17.74
CA GLU A 161 8.24 -40.39 17.13
C GLU A 161 8.96 -41.25 18.17
N ARG A 162 9.32 -40.68 19.33
CA ARG A 162 9.91 -41.45 20.43
C ARG A 162 8.96 -42.50 20.97
N GLU A 163 7.70 -42.15 21.21
CA GLU A 163 6.70 -43.13 21.66
C GLU A 163 6.46 -44.24 20.63
N ALA A 164 6.37 -43.90 19.35
CA ALA A 164 6.22 -44.88 18.27
C ALA A 164 7.42 -45.84 18.18
N SER A 165 8.64 -45.33 18.33
CA SER A 165 9.85 -46.16 18.33
C SER A 165 9.93 -47.09 19.56
N LEU A 166 9.51 -46.62 20.75
CA LEU A 166 9.42 -47.47 21.94
C LEU A 166 8.35 -48.55 21.80
N ALA A 167 7.19 -48.22 21.22
CA ALA A 167 6.14 -49.20 20.95
C ALA A 167 6.60 -50.27 19.95
N GLN A 168 7.31 -49.88 18.88
CA GLN A 168 7.92 -50.84 17.95
C GLN A 168 8.98 -51.71 18.62
N ALA A 169 9.84 -51.14 19.47
CA ALA A 169 10.85 -51.90 20.21
C ALA A 169 10.21 -52.89 21.20
N ALA A 170 9.17 -52.48 21.92
CA ALA A 170 8.42 -53.34 22.83
C ALA A 170 7.70 -54.47 22.07
N PHE A 171 7.10 -54.17 20.92
CA PHE A 171 6.47 -55.18 20.05
C PHE A 171 7.51 -56.16 19.49
N ALA A 172 8.68 -55.68 19.05
CA ALA A 172 9.77 -56.55 18.60
C ALA A 172 10.28 -57.45 19.74
N ALA A 173 10.39 -56.93 20.97
CA ALA A 173 10.79 -57.71 22.13
C ALA A 173 9.74 -58.76 22.54
N SER A 174 8.44 -58.52 22.33
CA SER A 174 7.39 -59.50 22.65
C SER A 174 7.29 -60.66 21.65
N PHE A 175 7.80 -60.50 20.43
CA PHE A 175 7.73 -61.53 19.38
C PHE A 175 9.11 -62.10 18.99
N GLY A 176 10.21 -61.53 19.48
CA GLY A 176 11.57 -61.86 19.08
C GLY A 176 12.45 -62.35 20.22
N ALA A 177 12.19 -63.56 20.72
CA ALA A 177 13.24 -64.41 21.28
C ALA A 177 13.27 -65.71 20.47
N PRO A 178 14.05 -65.80 19.37
CA PRO A 178 14.38 -67.09 18.78
C PRO A 178 15.21 -67.83 19.82
N GLY A 179 14.54 -68.71 20.56
CA GLY A 179 15.16 -69.59 21.53
C GLY A 179 16.38 -70.26 20.91
N GLU A 180 17.50 -70.05 21.59
CA GLU A 180 18.71 -70.85 21.52
C GLU A 180 18.33 -72.33 21.51
N SER A 181 18.39 -72.94 20.33
CA SER A 181 18.44 -74.39 20.18
C SER A 181 19.87 -74.82 20.55
N LEU A 182 20.13 -74.91 21.85
CA LEU A 182 21.29 -75.64 22.39
C LEU A 182 21.18 -77.12 21.98
N GLY A 183 22.28 -77.64 21.44
CA GLY A 183 22.40 -78.98 20.89
C GLY A 183 22.52 -80.11 21.91
#